data_AF-A0A933CCG9-F1
#
_entry.id   AF-A0A933CCG9-F1
#
_cell.length_a   1.000
_cell.length_b   1.000
_cell.length_c   1.000
_cell.angle_alpha   90.00
_cell.angle_beta   90.00
_cell.angle_gamma   90.00
#
_symmetry.space_group_name_H-M   'P 1'
#
loop_
_entity.id
_entity.type
_entity.pdbx_description
1 polymer ?
#
loop_
_entity_poly.entity_id
_entity_poly.type
_entity_poly.pdbx_seq_one_letter_code
_entity_poly.pdbx_strand_id
1 'polypeptide(L)'
;MTKSFRPYDLDQPLLLPPDLRAWLPEGHLALFISDVVDELDLSAIVRAYARRDGRGQPPYHPAMMVKLLVYAYCIGKPSSRKIERATYEDVAFRVLAANDHPDHDSIAGFRKRHLDALAGLFVQVLRLCQAAGLVKVGHVALDGTKIQANASKHKAMSYARMEVTEQQLAAEVRALLEQAQHADAAEDAEYGRGRRGDELPEELARRESRLEKIRAAKEALEREAREAAEARRKELEAREAEGPRRGPKPQPPDPTPKPKAQRNFTDPESRIMPSSSEKPSFLQGACDVRTEVKK
;
A
#
# COMPACT_ATOMS: atom_id res chain seq x y z
N MET A 1 -22.57 -2.74 -37.00
CA MET A 1 -21.50 -1.85 -36.49
C MET A 1 -20.90 -2.49 -35.25
N THR A 2 -19.61 -2.82 -35.28
CA THR A 2 -18.87 -3.37 -34.15
C THR A 2 -18.57 -2.25 -33.15
N LYS A 3 -18.87 -2.46 -31.86
CA LYS A 3 -18.50 -1.51 -30.80
C LYS A 3 -16.98 -1.45 -30.69
N SER A 4 -16.41 -0.25 -30.81
CA SER A 4 -15.00 0.00 -30.51
C SER A 4 -14.81 0.25 -29.02
N PHE A 5 -13.70 -0.25 -28.47
CA PHE A 5 -13.27 0.07 -27.11
C PHE A 5 -12.66 1.47 -27.04
N ARG A 6 -12.60 2.03 -25.83
CA ARG A 6 -11.88 3.28 -25.60
C ARG A 6 -10.37 3.04 -25.75
N PRO A 7 -9.60 4.01 -26.26
CA PRO A 7 -8.15 3.98 -26.21
C PRO A 7 -7.67 3.74 -24.76
N TYR A 8 -6.71 2.83 -24.59
CA TYR A 8 -6.07 2.52 -23.32
C TYR A 8 -4.56 2.56 -23.55
N ASP A 9 -3.92 3.62 -23.08
CA ASP A 9 -2.48 3.83 -23.15
C ASP A 9 -2.00 4.43 -21.84
N LEU A 10 -1.24 3.64 -21.06
CA LEU A 10 -0.67 4.08 -19.78
C LEU A 10 0.53 5.00 -19.97
N ASP A 11 1.16 4.97 -21.14
CA ASP A 11 2.31 5.80 -21.47
C ASP A 11 1.86 7.15 -22.06
N GLN A 12 0.54 7.41 -22.15
CA GLN A 12 -0.02 8.67 -22.63
C GLN A 12 0.41 9.84 -21.72
N PRO A 13 1.18 10.81 -22.24
CA PRO A 13 1.58 11.97 -21.46
C PRO A 13 0.41 12.94 -21.28
N LEU A 14 0.19 13.39 -20.05
CA LEU A 14 -0.66 14.54 -19.76
C LEU A 14 0.23 15.80 -19.75
N LEU A 15 -0.02 16.74 -20.68
CA LEU A 15 0.84 17.91 -20.88
C LEU A 15 0.84 18.88 -19.68
N LEU A 16 -0.30 19.04 -18.99
CA LEU A 16 -0.48 19.79 -17.74
C LEU A 16 -1.75 19.25 -17.06
N PRO A 17 -1.81 19.08 -15.72
CA PRO A 17 -3.11 18.96 -15.09
C PRO A 17 -3.79 20.35 -15.10
N PRO A 18 -4.98 20.49 -15.69
CA PRO A 18 -5.82 21.63 -15.36
C PRO A 18 -6.22 21.46 -13.90
N ASP A 19 -5.65 22.24 -12.99
CA ASP A 19 -5.97 22.30 -11.54
C ASP A 19 -6.02 20.94 -10.79
N LEU A 20 -5.16 20.74 -9.79
CA LEU A 20 -5.21 19.55 -8.94
C LEU A 20 -6.62 19.34 -8.33
N ARG A 21 -7.35 20.41 -8.01
CA ARG A 21 -8.72 20.31 -7.48
C ARG A 21 -9.68 19.68 -8.48
N ALA A 22 -9.46 19.84 -9.79
CA ALA A 22 -10.31 19.28 -10.84
C ALA A 22 -10.13 17.75 -11.02
N TRP A 23 -9.15 17.14 -10.36
CA TRP A 23 -9.02 15.67 -10.32
C TRP A 23 -10.10 15.02 -9.45
N LEU A 24 -10.79 15.81 -8.62
CA LEU A 24 -11.88 15.37 -7.77
C LEU A 24 -13.19 16.01 -8.19
N PRO A 25 -14.32 15.30 -8.05
CA PRO A 25 -15.64 15.93 -8.15
C PRO A 25 -15.78 17.06 -7.12
N GLU A 26 -16.52 18.12 -7.46
CA GLU A 26 -16.71 19.31 -6.59
C GLU A 26 -17.21 18.95 -5.18
N GLY A 27 -18.10 17.97 -5.07
CA GLY A 27 -18.63 17.49 -3.79
C GLY A 27 -17.77 16.46 -3.05
N HIS A 28 -16.50 16.27 -3.44
CA HIS A 28 -15.64 15.26 -2.82
C HIS A 28 -15.21 15.65 -1.40
N LEU A 29 -15.25 14.71 -0.46
CA LEU A 29 -14.93 14.93 0.97
C LEU A 29 -13.56 15.59 1.18
N ALA A 30 -12.55 15.20 0.41
CA ALA A 30 -11.21 15.79 0.51
C ALA A 30 -11.20 17.30 0.22
N LEU A 31 -11.97 17.78 -0.77
CA LEU A 31 -12.07 19.21 -1.06
C LEU A 31 -12.77 19.93 0.10
N PHE A 32 -13.86 19.35 0.62
CA PHE A 32 -14.53 19.89 1.81
C PHE A 32 -13.59 19.99 3.02
N ILE A 33 -12.80 18.95 3.30
CA ILE A 33 -11.81 18.99 4.40
C ILE A 33 -10.72 20.02 4.12
N SER A 34 -10.27 20.16 2.87
CA SER A 34 -9.32 21.21 2.51
C SER A 34 -9.87 22.58 2.89
N ASP A 35 -11.09 22.89 2.45
CA ASP A 35 -11.73 24.17 2.69
C ASP A 35 -11.96 24.40 4.20
N VAL A 36 -12.37 23.38 4.94
CA VAL A 36 -12.51 23.47 6.41
C VAL A 36 -11.17 23.77 7.08
N VAL A 37 -10.09 23.07 6.71
CA VAL A 37 -8.76 23.28 7.33
C VAL A 37 -8.18 24.64 6.97
N ASP A 38 -8.49 25.19 5.79
CA ASP A 38 -8.04 26.52 5.36
C ASP A 38 -8.65 27.64 6.22
N GLU A 39 -9.80 27.40 6.86
CA GLU A 39 -10.45 28.33 7.80
C GLU A 39 -9.98 28.17 9.26
N LEU A 40 -9.14 27.17 9.57
CA LEU A 40 -8.65 26.93 10.93
C LEU A 40 -7.40 27.75 11.26
N ASP A 41 -7.28 28.17 12.53
CA ASP A 41 -6.05 28.77 13.03
C ASP A 41 -4.96 27.71 13.26
N LEU A 42 -3.99 27.65 12.36
CA LEU A 42 -2.81 26.78 12.45
C LEU A 42 -1.61 27.48 13.11
N SER A 43 -1.77 28.69 13.65
CA SER A 43 -0.66 29.50 14.17
C SER A 43 0.14 28.79 15.26
N ALA A 44 -0.51 28.01 16.12
CA ALA A 44 0.16 27.21 17.16
C ALA A 44 1.16 26.20 16.55
N ILE A 45 0.78 25.53 15.46
CA ILE A 45 1.64 24.57 14.76
C ILE A 45 2.76 25.31 14.01
N VAL A 46 2.44 26.41 13.31
CA VAL A 46 3.41 27.20 12.55
C VAL A 46 4.50 27.78 13.46
N ARG A 47 4.13 28.29 14.64
CA ARG A 47 5.09 28.87 15.60
C ARG A 47 6.14 27.87 16.09
N ALA A 48 5.81 26.59 16.17
CA ALA A 48 6.77 25.55 16.56
C ALA A 48 7.93 25.38 15.55
N TYR A 49 7.76 25.86 14.32
CA TYR A 49 8.79 25.85 13.27
C TYR A 49 9.49 27.20 13.10
N ALA A 50 9.12 28.24 13.86
CA ALA A 50 9.71 29.58 13.78
C ALA A 50 11.12 29.67 14.41
N ARG A 51 12.00 28.71 14.09
CA ARG A 51 13.42 28.75 14.48
C ARG A 51 14.15 29.86 13.70
N ARG A 52 15.06 30.55 14.37
CA ARG A 52 15.78 31.74 13.87
C ARG A 52 16.91 31.44 12.89
N ASP A 53 17.37 30.20 12.79
CA ASP A 53 18.63 29.84 12.14
C ASP A 53 18.49 29.33 10.70
N GLY A 54 17.27 29.01 10.24
CA GLY A 54 16.97 28.71 8.83
C GLY A 54 17.74 27.51 8.22
N ARG A 55 18.34 26.66 9.07
CA ARG A 55 19.16 25.53 8.64
C ARG A 55 18.32 24.26 8.51
N GLY A 56 18.58 23.48 7.46
CA GLY A 56 17.92 22.20 7.19
C GLY A 56 17.00 22.24 5.97
N GLN A 57 16.42 21.11 5.62
CA GLN A 57 15.40 21.02 4.57
C GLN A 57 14.13 21.74 5.02
N PRO A 58 13.47 22.52 4.14
CA PRO A 58 12.19 23.15 4.45
C PRO A 58 11.16 22.11 4.92
N PRO A 59 10.42 22.36 6.00
CA PRO A 59 9.37 21.44 6.43
C PRO A 59 8.19 21.47 5.46
N TYR A 60 7.45 20.36 5.39
CA TYR A 60 6.15 20.34 4.73
C TYR A 60 5.19 21.37 5.33
N HIS A 61 4.30 21.91 4.50
CA HIS A 61 3.34 22.93 4.94
C HIS A 61 2.38 22.37 6.00
N PRO A 62 2.22 23.02 7.18
CA PRO A 62 1.36 22.51 8.25
C PRO A 62 -0.08 22.22 7.82
N ALA A 63 -0.67 23.08 6.98
CA ALA A 63 -2.03 22.85 6.48
C ALA A 63 -2.13 21.56 5.66
N MET A 64 -1.11 21.24 4.84
CA MET A 64 -1.09 20.01 4.06
C MET A 64 -1.02 18.78 4.97
N MET A 65 -0.13 18.81 5.97
CA MET A 65 -0.01 17.73 6.95
C MET A 65 -1.30 17.51 7.76
N VAL A 66 -1.97 18.60 8.17
CA VAL A 66 -3.26 18.53 8.86
C VAL A 66 -4.35 17.96 7.94
N LYS A 67 -4.46 18.44 6.70
CA LYS A 67 -5.42 17.93 5.70
C LYS A 67 -5.26 16.42 5.48
N LEU A 68 -4.03 15.94 5.33
CA LEU A 68 -3.74 14.52 5.18
C LEU A 68 -4.21 13.71 6.38
N LEU A 69 -3.85 14.12 7.60
CA LEU A 69 -4.25 13.40 8.81
C LEU A 69 -5.77 13.39 9.00
N VAL A 70 -6.43 14.54 8.83
CA VAL A 70 -7.88 14.67 9.01
C VAL A 70 -8.62 13.80 8.01
N TYR A 71 -8.28 13.91 6.72
CA TYR A 71 -8.92 13.10 5.69
C TYR A 71 -8.66 11.61 5.91
N ALA A 72 -7.42 11.22 6.22
CA ALA A 72 -7.05 9.85 6.49
C ALA A 72 -7.89 9.23 7.60
N TYR A 73 -8.13 9.97 8.69
CA TYR A 73 -8.91 9.47 9.81
C TYR A 73 -10.40 9.41 9.47
N CYS A 74 -10.92 10.40 8.73
CA CYS A 74 -12.30 10.36 8.22
C CYS A 74 -12.60 9.12 7.38
N ILE A 75 -11.59 8.55 6.69
CA ILE A 75 -11.73 7.33 5.90
C ILE A 75 -11.14 6.07 6.55
N GLY A 76 -10.64 6.17 7.78
CA GLY A 76 -10.15 5.02 8.54
C GLY A 76 -8.74 4.52 8.23
N LYS A 77 -7.82 5.40 7.82
CA LYS A 77 -6.43 5.07 7.48
C LYS A 77 -5.42 5.83 8.36
N PRO A 78 -5.20 5.50 9.63
CA PRO A 78 -4.31 6.32 10.48
C PRO A 78 -2.82 6.01 10.37
N SER A 79 -2.46 4.83 9.85
CA SER A 79 -1.08 4.41 9.75
C SER A 79 -0.34 5.40 8.86
N SER A 80 0.77 5.93 9.35
CA SER A 80 1.56 6.88 8.58
C SER A 80 2.11 6.25 7.30
N ARG A 81 2.39 4.93 7.30
CA ARG A 81 2.76 4.17 6.08
C ARG A 81 1.61 4.07 5.11
N LYS A 82 0.38 3.83 5.59
CA LYS A 82 -0.81 3.81 4.73
C LYS A 82 -1.11 5.21 4.16
N ILE A 83 -0.85 6.27 4.91
CA ILE A 83 -1.00 7.66 4.44
C ILE A 83 0.07 7.98 3.39
N GLU A 84 1.34 7.67 3.65
CA GLU A 84 2.44 7.82 2.69
C GLU A 84 2.08 7.11 1.38
N ARG A 85 1.71 5.84 1.43
CA ARG A 85 1.30 5.07 0.25
C ARG A 85 0.11 5.68 -0.47
N ALA A 86 -0.88 6.16 0.29
CA ALA A 86 -2.06 6.79 -0.30
C ALA A 86 -1.71 8.06 -1.08
N THR A 87 -0.66 8.80 -0.73
CA THR A 87 -0.23 9.97 -1.54
C THR A 87 0.17 9.58 -2.97
N TYR A 88 0.62 8.34 -3.20
CA TYR A 88 0.94 7.81 -4.53
C TYR A 88 -0.26 7.17 -5.23
N GLU A 89 -1.09 6.44 -4.47
CA GLU A 89 -2.12 5.55 -5.03
C GLU A 89 -3.52 6.16 -5.08
N ASP A 90 -3.83 7.11 -4.19
CA ASP A 90 -5.15 7.68 -4.00
C ASP A 90 -5.16 9.15 -4.43
N VAL A 91 -5.97 9.44 -5.47
CA VAL A 91 -6.09 10.79 -6.06
C VAL A 91 -6.45 11.83 -5.01
N ALA A 92 -7.28 11.49 -4.01
CA ALA A 92 -7.69 12.46 -3.00
C ALA A 92 -6.54 12.87 -2.09
N PHE A 93 -5.72 11.91 -1.65
CA PHE A 93 -4.50 12.21 -0.89
C PHE A 93 -3.50 13.00 -1.74
N ARG A 94 -3.37 12.63 -3.01
CA ARG A 94 -2.46 13.31 -3.94
C ARG A 94 -2.86 14.78 -4.17
N VAL A 95 -4.16 15.07 -4.28
CA VAL A 95 -4.68 16.44 -4.34
C VAL A 95 -4.43 17.20 -3.04
N LEU A 96 -4.74 16.59 -1.89
CA LEU A 96 -4.51 17.23 -0.58
C LEU A 96 -3.04 17.50 -0.28
N ALA A 97 -2.16 16.63 -0.75
CA ALA A 97 -0.72 16.78 -0.62
C ALA A 97 -0.12 17.75 -1.64
N ALA A 98 -0.93 18.34 -2.54
CA ALA A 98 -0.43 19.11 -3.67
C ALA A 98 0.64 18.37 -4.50
N ASN A 99 0.47 17.05 -4.64
CA ASN A 99 1.41 16.14 -5.29
C ASN A 99 2.79 15.97 -4.59
N ASP A 100 2.93 16.43 -3.34
CA ASP A 100 4.03 16.02 -2.48
C ASP A 100 3.76 14.65 -1.84
N HIS A 101 4.83 14.01 -1.37
CA HIS A 101 4.79 12.65 -0.81
C HIS A 101 5.57 12.58 0.51
N PRO A 102 5.03 13.16 1.62
CA PRO A 102 5.67 13.05 2.92
C PRO A 102 5.81 11.58 3.33
N ASP A 103 7.02 11.18 3.72
CA ASP A 103 7.29 9.84 4.23
C ASP A 103 6.56 9.60 5.57
N HIS A 104 6.38 8.32 5.91
CA HIS A 104 5.71 7.92 7.14
C HIS A 104 6.39 8.48 8.39
N ASP A 105 7.71 8.64 8.39
CA ASP A 105 8.47 9.23 9.50
C ASP A 105 8.13 10.72 9.70
N SER A 106 7.98 11.47 8.61
CA SER A 106 7.57 12.87 8.61
C SER A 106 6.14 13.03 9.11
N ILE A 107 5.23 12.16 8.67
CA ILE A 107 3.82 12.15 9.11
C ILE A 107 3.73 11.80 10.60
N ALA A 108 4.39 10.71 11.02
CA ALA A 108 4.44 10.26 12.41
C ALA A 108 5.08 11.32 13.31
N GLY A 109 6.20 11.91 12.87
CA GLY A 109 6.93 12.95 13.56
C GLY A 109 6.12 14.24 13.72
N PHE A 110 5.42 14.66 12.66
CA PHE A 110 4.50 15.81 12.71
C PHE A 110 3.38 15.57 13.72
N ARG A 111 2.75 14.39 13.69
CA ARG A 111 1.67 14.02 14.61
C ARG A 111 2.15 14.00 16.07
N LYS A 112 3.29 13.37 16.35
CA LYS A 112 3.87 13.30 17.70
C LYS A 112 4.21 14.69 18.23
N ARG A 113 4.76 15.57 17.39
CA ARG A 113 5.14 16.93 17.79
C ARG A 113 3.95 17.81 18.15
N HIS A 114 2.84 17.68 17.42
CA HIS A 114 1.70 18.61 17.51
C HIS A 114 0.44 17.96 18.09
N LEU A 115 0.59 16.90 18.88
CA LEU A 115 -0.52 16.05 19.33
C LEU A 115 -1.66 16.86 19.98
N ASP A 116 -1.33 17.76 20.90
CA ASP A 116 -2.33 18.57 21.62
C ASP A 116 -3.04 19.57 20.71
N ALA A 117 -2.30 20.24 19.82
CA ALA A 117 -2.85 21.18 18.86
C ALA A 117 -3.76 20.46 17.84
N LEU A 118 -3.32 19.29 17.37
CA LEU A 118 -4.11 18.43 16.48
C LEU A 118 -5.41 17.99 17.16
N ALA A 119 -5.37 17.54 18.42
CA ALA A 119 -6.59 17.13 19.13
C ALA A 119 -7.64 18.25 19.14
N GLY A 120 -7.24 19.49 19.41
CA GLY A 120 -8.14 20.65 19.35
C GLY A 120 -8.68 20.95 17.95
N LEU A 121 -7.82 20.90 16.92
CA LEU A 121 -8.22 21.13 15.53
C LEU A 121 -9.20 20.06 15.03
N PHE A 122 -8.97 18.79 15.36
CA PHE A 122 -9.86 17.69 14.98
C PHE A 122 -11.27 17.85 15.56
N VAL A 123 -11.39 18.29 16.81
CA VAL A 123 -12.70 18.60 17.41
C VAL A 123 -13.39 19.74 16.65
N GLN A 124 -12.66 20.78 16.25
CA GLN A 124 -13.20 21.87 15.43
C GLN A 124 -13.68 21.39 14.06
N VAL A 125 -12.90 20.54 13.37
CA VAL A 125 -13.32 19.93 12.10
C VAL A 125 -14.61 19.14 12.28
N LEU A 126 -14.68 18.27 13.29
CA LEU A 126 -15.89 17.45 13.53
C LEU A 126 -17.13 18.32 13.81
N ARG A 127 -16.96 19.43 14.53
CA ARG A 127 -18.03 20.42 14.77
C ARG A 127 -18.50 21.08 13.47
N LEU A 128 -17.56 21.51 12.62
CA LEU A 128 -17.88 22.11 11.33
C LEU A 128 -18.56 21.11 10.39
N CYS A 129 -18.09 19.87 10.34
CA CYS A 129 -18.75 18.77 9.63
C CYS A 129 -20.20 18.57 10.12
N GLN A 130 -20.42 18.57 11.45
CA GLN A 130 -21.75 18.42 12.03
C GLN A 130 -22.66 19.61 11.66
N ALA A 131 -22.15 20.84 11.75
CA ALA A 131 -22.90 22.05 11.41
C ALA A 131 -23.26 22.11 9.92
N ALA A 132 -22.37 21.65 9.05
CA ALA A 132 -22.56 21.59 7.60
C ALA A 132 -23.56 20.49 7.16
N GLY A 133 -24.15 19.75 8.09
CA GLY A 133 -25.07 18.66 7.74
C GLY A 133 -24.38 17.46 7.08
N LEU A 134 -23.05 17.35 7.19
CA LEU A 134 -22.27 16.18 6.82
C LEU A 134 -22.38 15.11 7.92
N VAL A 135 -23.64 14.74 8.18
CA VAL A 135 -24.09 13.79 9.19
C VAL A 135 -23.50 12.37 8.95
N LYS A 136 -22.97 12.12 7.74
CA LYS A 136 -22.33 10.86 7.34
C LYS A 136 -20.79 10.84 7.44
N VAL A 137 -20.15 11.90 7.92
CA VAL A 137 -18.69 11.85 8.24
C VAL A 137 -18.42 10.95 9.48
N GLY A 138 -19.48 10.40 10.08
CA GLY A 138 -19.46 9.49 11.24
C GLY A 138 -19.08 8.04 10.97
N HIS A 139 -18.22 7.76 9.98
CA HIS A 139 -17.48 6.50 9.95
C HIS A 139 -15.99 6.80 9.90
N VAL A 140 -15.51 7.55 10.89
CA VAL A 140 -14.11 7.49 11.30
C VAL A 140 -13.90 6.06 11.79
N ALA A 141 -13.46 5.19 10.88
CA ALA A 141 -13.40 3.76 11.11
C ALA A 141 -11.97 3.37 11.39
N LEU A 142 -11.65 3.14 12.66
CA LEU A 142 -10.37 2.58 13.02
C LEU A 142 -10.55 1.35 13.87
N ASP A 143 -10.23 0.22 13.24
CA ASP A 143 -10.18 -1.13 13.81
C ASP A 143 -11.31 -1.40 14.82
N GLY A 144 -12.55 -1.29 14.34
CA GLY A 144 -13.76 -1.60 15.12
C GLY A 144 -14.34 -0.47 15.97
N THR A 145 -13.62 0.63 16.20
CA THR A 145 -14.14 1.78 16.97
C THR A 145 -14.93 2.71 16.05
N LYS A 146 -16.26 2.70 16.18
CA LYS A 146 -17.16 3.58 15.41
C LYS A 146 -17.45 4.83 16.23
N ILE A 147 -16.86 5.96 15.85
CA ILE A 147 -17.27 7.26 16.38
C ILE A 147 -18.60 7.62 15.72
N GLN A 148 -19.71 7.47 16.46
CA GLN A 148 -21.02 7.87 15.95
C GLN A 148 -21.11 9.39 15.92
N ALA A 149 -21.13 9.98 14.72
CA ALA A 149 -21.61 11.34 14.58
C ALA A 149 -23.08 11.38 15.05
N ASN A 150 -23.36 12.20 16.06
CA ASN A 150 -24.67 12.26 16.73
C ASN A 150 -25.75 12.89 15.81
N ALA A 151 -26.22 12.11 14.85
CA ALA A 151 -27.17 12.45 13.80
C ALA A 151 -28.63 12.33 14.27
N SER A 152 -29.31 13.43 14.63
CA SER A 152 -30.78 13.42 14.59
C SER A 152 -31.29 14.77 14.10
N LYS A 153 -32.27 14.70 13.19
CA LYS A 153 -33.02 15.84 12.64
C LYS A 153 -33.89 16.56 13.69
N HIS A 154 -33.92 16.07 14.93
CA HIS A 154 -34.63 16.68 16.07
C HIS A 154 -33.63 17.07 17.16
N LYS A 155 -32.87 18.15 16.99
CA LYS A 155 -31.78 18.49 17.94
C LYS A 155 -31.55 20.00 18.12
N ALA A 156 -32.45 20.67 18.82
CA ALA A 156 -31.99 21.75 19.69
C ALA A 156 -31.27 21.10 20.87
N MET A 157 -29.94 21.04 20.85
CA MET A 157 -29.14 20.61 22.00
C MET A 157 -29.07 21.77 22.99
N SER A 158 -29.25 21.50 24.29
CA SER A 158 -28.97 22.51 25.32
C SER A 158 -27.48 22.78 25.40
N TYR A 159 -27.10 24.00 25.80
CA TYR A 159 -25.70 24.39 25.97
C TYR A 159 -24.90 23.40 26.85
N ALA A 160 -25.49 22.94 27.96
CA ALA A 160 -24.89 21.92 28.82
C ALA A 160 -24.63 20.57 28.10
N ARG A 161 -25.49 20.15 27.15
CA ARG A 161 -25.23 18.95 26.34
C ARG A 161 -24.14 19.17 25.30
N MET A 162 -23.97 20.41 24.81
CA MET A 162 -22.87 20.75 23.90
C MET A 162 -21.52 20.63 24.59
N GLU A 163 -21.40 21.09 25.84
CA GLU A 163 -20.17 20.97 26.64
C GLU A 163 -19.80 19.50 26.92
N VAL A 164 -20.78 18.68 27.29
CA VAL A 164 -20.56 17.23 27.50
C VAL A 164 -20.12 16.55 26.20
N THR A 165 -20.76 16.90 25.08
CA THR A 165 -20.41 16.33 23.77
C THR A 165 -19.01 16.76 23.32
N GLU A 166 -18.60 18.00 23.62
CA GLU A 166 -17.24 18.48 23.34
C GLU A 166 -16.19 17.66 24.07
N GLN A 167 -16.40 17.39 25.36
CA GLN A 167 -15.48 16.59 26.16
C GLN A 167 -15.39 15.15 25.64
N GLN A 168 -16.52 14.57 25.23
CA GLN A 168 -16.56 13.24 24.61
C GLN A 168 -15.80 13.21 23.29
N LEU A 169 -16.06 14.17 22.40
CA LEU A 169 -15.34 14.28 21.12
C LEU A 169 -13.84 14.47 21.32
N ALA A 170 -13.43 15.30 22.29
CA ALA A 170 -12.03 15.49 22.61
C ALA A 170 -11.36 14.20 23.10
N ALA A 171 -12.05 13.43 23.94
CA ALA A 171 -11.55 12.13 24.42
C ALA A 171 -11.44 11.10 23.27
N GLU A 172 -12.44 11.02 22.41
CA GLU A 172 -12.44 10.13 21.24
C GLU A 172 -11.31 10.48 20.25
N VAL A 173 -11.11 11.78 19.98
CA VAL A 173 -10.02 12.26 19.12
C VAL A 173 -8.66 11.92 19.72
N ARG A 174 -8.48 12.09 21.05
CA ARG A 174 -7.23 11.70 21.72
C ARG A 174 -6.98 10.20 21.61
N ALA A 175 -7.98 9.38 21.90
CA ALA A 175 -7.87 7.93 21.77
C ALA A 175 -7.50 7.53 20.33
N LEU A 176 -8.08 8.17 19.33
CA LEU A 176 -7.75 7.94 17.93
C LEU A 176 -6.29 8.30 17.61
N LEU A 177 -5.81 9.44 18.08
CA LEU A 177 -4.42 9.87 17.87
C LEU A 177 -3.42 8.94 18.57
N GLU A 178 -3.74 8.45 19.76
CA GLU A 178 -2.96 7.45 20.50
C GLU A 178 -2.91 6.11 19.75
N GLN A 179 -4.05 5.62 19.26
CA GLN A 179 -4.10 4.42 18.42
C GLN A 179 -3.25 4.55 17.16
N ALA A 180 -3.28 5.72 16.51
CA ALA A 180 -2.43 6.00 15.35
C ALA A 180 -0.94 5.96 15.71
N GLN A 181 -0.54 6.39 16.91
CA GLN A 181 0.85 6.28 17.37
C GLN A 181 1.24 4.82 17.68
N HIS A 182 0.32 4.05 18.27
CA HIS A 182 0.54 2.63 18.54
C HIS A 182 0.69 1.83 17.24
N ALA A 183 -0.14 2.10 16.23
CA ALA A 183 -0.05 1.47 14.92
C ALA A 183 1.33 1.71 14.28
N ASP A 184 1.80 2.96 14.26
CA ASP A 184 3.14 3.28 13.72
C ASP A 184 4.26 2.58 14.50
N ALA A 185 4.15 2.51 15.83
CA ALA A 185 5.15 1.84 16.67
C ALA A 185 5.19 0.32 16.43
N ALA A 186 4.03 -0.31 16.23
CA ALA A 186 3.94 -1.72 15.88
C ALA A 186 4.52 -2.00 14.48
N GLU A 187 4.19 -1.16 13.49
CA GLU A 187 4.72 -1.26 12.14
C GLU A 187 6.25 -1.01 12.11
N ASP A 188 6.78 -0.09 12.92
CA ASP A 188 8.23 0.10 13.08
C ASP A 188 8.92 -1.14 13.66
N ALA A 189 8.26 -1.87 14.56
CA ALA A 189 8.79 -3.11 15.12
C ALA A 189 8.76 -4.27 14.11
N GLU A 190 7.75 -4.31 13.24
CA GLU A 190 7.59 -5.35 12.22
C GLU A 190 8.50 -5.12 11.00
N TYR A 191 8.48 -3.92 10.43
CA TYR A 191 9.18 -3.62 9.18
C TYR A 191 10.56 -2.98 9.40
N GLY A 192 10.82 -2.42 10.59
CA GLY A 192 12.01 -1.64 10.88
C GLY A 192 11.83 -0.15 10.56
N ARG A 193 12.55 0.70 11.30
CA ARG A 193 12.52 2.16 11.13
C ARG A 193 12.98 2.57 9.73
N GLY A 194 12.27 3.53 9.14
CA GLY A 194 12.56 4.06 7.82
C GLY A 194 12.23 3.11 6.66
N ARG A 195 11.62 1.95 6.93
CA ARG A 195 11.16 1.01 5.91
C ARG A 195 9.64 0.99 5.83
N ARG A 196 9.10 1.11 4.62
CA ARG A 196 7.65 1.02 4.38
C ARG A 196 7.12 -0.41 4.51
N GLY A 197 7.94 -1.41 4.23
CA GLY A 197 7.56 -2.83 4.28
C GLY A 197 6.94 -3.38 2.98
N ASP A 198 6.64 -2.53 1.99
CA ASP A 198 6.14 -2.93 0.65
C ASP A 198 7.10 -2.54 -0.50
N GLU A 199 8.34 -2.21 -0.15
CA GLU A 199 9.38 -1.88 -1.11
C GLU A 199 9.71 -3.08 -2.00
N LEU A 200 9.77 -2.85 -3.31
CA LEU A 200 10.33 -3.84 -4.22
C LEU A 200 11.84 -3.96 -3.96
N PRO A 201 12.43 -5.18 -4.08
CA PRO A 201 13.88 -5.33 -4.12
C PRO A 201 14.49 -4.38 -5.15
N GLU A 202 15.67 -3.83 -4.87
CA GLU A 202 16.31 -2.81 -5.74
C GLU A 202 16.39 -3.27 -7.21
N GLU A 203 16.67 -4.56 -7.41
CA GLU A 203 16.79 -5.17 -8.74
C GLU A 203 15.46 -5.19 -9.52
N LEU A 204 14.32 -5.03 -8.85
CA LEU A 204 12.98 -4.94 -9.41
C LEU A 204 12.38 -3.54 -9.32
N ALA A 205 13.13 -2.53 -8.84
CA ALA A 205 12.60 -1.19 -8.67
C ALA A 205 12.32 -0.48 -10.01
N ARG A 206 13.14 -0.72 -11.03
CA ARG A 206 13.01 -0.09 -12.36
C ARG A 206 12.28 -0.96 -13.37
N ARG A 207 11.56 -0.35 -14.32
CA ARG A 207 10.81 -1.08 -15.34
C ARG A 207 11.75 -1.93 -16.21
N GLU A 208 12.88 -1.36 -16.60
CA GLU A 208 13.88 -2.01 -17.44
C GLU A 208 14.43 -3.27 -16.76
N SER A 209 14.88 -3.14 -15.51
CA SER A 209 15.42 -4.27 -14.75
C SER A 209 14.37 -5.36 -14.46
N ARG A 210 13.11 -4.97 -14.20
CA ARG A 210 12.00 -5.93 -14.10
C ARG A 210 11.80 -6.71 -15.40
N LEU A 211 11.76 -6.02 -16.53
CA LEU A 211 11.55 -6.65 -17.84
C LEU A 211 12.71 -7.58 -18.20
N GLU A 212 13.95 -7.19 -17.91
CA GLU A 212 15.13 -8.04 -18.09
C GLU A 212 15.03 -9.33 -17.27
N LYS A 213 14.69 -9.24 -15.98
CA LYS A 213 14.49 -10.43 -15.15
C LYS A 213 13.35 -11.33 -15.63
N ILE A 214 12.25 -10.73 -16.09
CA ILE A 214 11.12 -11.48 -16.67
C ILE A 214 11.56 -12.24 -17.92
N ARG A 215 12.34 -11.61 -18.80
CA ARG A 215 12.88 -12.26 -20.01
C ARG A 215 13.85 -13.36 -19.66
N ALA A 216 14.81 -13.11 -18.75
CA ALA A 216 15.78 -14.10 -18.31
C ALA A 216 15.10 -15.33 -17.68
N ALA A 217 14.08 -15.12 -16.84
CA ALA A 217 13.31 -16.22 -16.25
C ALA A 217 12.55 -17.03 -17.30
N LYS A 218 11.95 -16.36 -18.30
CA LYS A 218 11.26 -17.01 -19.42
C LYS A 218 12.23 -17.85 -20.26
N GLU A 219 13.37 -17.29 -20.65
CA GLU A 219 14.41 -17.99 -21.42
C GLU A 219 14.97 -19.20 -20.66
N ALA A 220 15.12 -19.08 -19.34
CA ALA A 220 15.60 -20.18 -18.53
C ALA A 220 14.58 -21.33 -18.45
N LEU A 221 13.28 -21.05 -18.30
CA LEU A 221 12.23 -22.06 -18.40
C LEU A 221 12.18 -22.73 -19.77
N GLU A 222 12.39 -21.97 -20.85
CA GLU A 222 12.47 -22.50 -22.20
C GLU A 222 13.72 -23.39 -22.40
N ARG A 223 14.87 -23.02 -21.83
CA ARG A 223 16.09 -23.85 -21.86
C ARG A 223 15.91 -25.15 -21.09
N GLU A 224 15.39 -25.09 -19.86
CA GLU A 224 15.12 -26.28 -19.05
C GLU A 224 14.14 -27.24 -19.75
N ALA A 225 13.12 -26.71 -20.42
CA ALA A 225 12.17 -27.53 -21.18
C ALA A 225 12.83 -28.21 -22.39
N ARG A 226 13.71 -27.50 -23.11
CA ARG A 226 14.48 -28.07 -24.23
C ARG A 226 15.45 -29.14 -23.75
N GLU A 227 16.20 -28.89 -22.68
CA GLU A 227 17.13 -29.85 -22.09
C GLU A 227 16.40 -31.10 -21.58
N ALA A 228 15.27 -30.93 -20.89
CA ALA A 228 14.45 -32.05 -20.43
C ALA A 228 13.86 -32.87 -21.59
N ALA A 229 13.47 -32.21 -22.69
CA ALA A 229 12.99 -32.89 -23.89
C ALA A 229 14.12 -33.65 -24.60
N GLU A 230 15.32 -33.07 -24.69
CA GLU A 230 16.49 -33.72 -25.28
C GLU A 230 16.95 -34.93 -24.44
N ALA A 231 17.01 -34.78 -23.12
CA ALA A 231 17.31 -35.89 -22.21
C ALA A 231 16.30 -37.03 -22.36
N ARG A 232 14.99 -36.71 -22.44
CA ARG A 232 13.94 -37.71 -22.70
C ARG A 232 14.07 -38.35 -24.07
N ARG A 233 14.46 -37.62 -25.12
CA ARG A 233 14.71 -38.20 -26.45
C ARG A 233 15.84 -39.22 -26.40
N LYS A 234 16.97 -38.85 -25.81
CA LYS A 234 18.13 -39.74 -25.64
C LYS A 234 17.76 -40.99 -24.83
N GLU A 235 16.97 -40.84 -23.77
CA GLU A 235 16.47 -41.99 -22.98
C GLU A 235 15.56 -42.91 -23.82
N LEU A 236 14.66 -42.34 -24.63
CA LEU A 236 13.79 -43.11 -25.50
C LEU A 236 14.57 -43.86 -26.59
N GLU A 237 15.55 -43.20 -27.23
CA GLU A 237 16.43 -43.80 -28.24
C GLU A 237 17.29 -44.93 -27.66
N ALA A 238 17.89 -44.71 -26.48
CA ALA A 238 18.67 -45.74 -25.78
C ALA A 238 17.81 -46.97 -25.46
N ARG A 239 16.56 -46.75 -25.00
CA ARG A 239 15.65 -47.86 -24.68
C ARG A 239 15.00 -48.50 -25.91
N GLU A 240 15.00 -47.86 -27.08
CA GLU A 240 14.66 -48.50 -28.35
C GLU A 240 15.81 -49.39 -28.87
N ALA A 241 17.06 -49.02 -28.59
CA ALA A 241 18.23 -49.83 -28.90
C ALA A 241 18.31 -51.12 -28.05
N GLU A 242 17.70 -51.16 -26.86
CA GLU A 242 17.64 -52.32 -25.96
C GLU A 242 16.66 -53.44 -26.39
N GLY A 243 15.90 -53.25 -27.49
CA GLY A 243 15.09 -54.31 -28.12
C GLY A 243 13.59 -54.00 -28.22
N PRO A 244 12.81 -54.87 -28.91
CA PRO A 244 11.42 -54.58 -29.29
C PRO A 244 10.47 -54.57 -28.08
N ARG A 245 9.72 -53.47 -27.94
CA ARG A 245 8.72 -53.26 -26.88
C ARG A 245 7.34 -53.79 -27.27
N ARG A 246 6.59 -54.31 -26.28
CA ARG A 246 5.13 -54.53 -26.38
C ARG A 246 4.40 -53.24 -25.99
N GLY A 247 3.83 -52.53 -26.97
CA GLY A 247 3.01 -51.33 -26.76
C GLY A 247 3.18 -50.28 -27.87
N PRO A 248 2.32 -49.24 -27.91
CA PRO A 248 2.42 -48.15 -28.87
C PRO A 248 3.72 -47.34 -28.69
N LYS A 249 4.29 -46.85 -29.81
CA LYS A 249 5.50 -46.01 -29.77
C LYS A 249 5.26 -44.74 -28.94
N PRO A 250 6.17 -44.40 -28.02
CA PRO A 250 6.05 -43.18 -27.23
C PRO A 250 6.14 -41.94 -28.13
N GLN A 251 5.31 -40.93 -27.84
CA GLN A 251 5.35 -39.66 -28.57
C GLN A 251 6.64 -38.89 -28.26
N PRO A 252 7.18 -38.15 -29.24
CA PRO A 252 8.35 -37.31 -29.02
C PRO A 252 8.04 -36.24 -27.96
N PRO A 253 8.96 -35.99 -27.01
CA PRO A 253 8.73 -34.98 -25.98
C PRO A 253 8.69 -33.57 -26.59
N ASP A 254 7.75 -32.77 -26.09
CA ASP A 254 7.57 -31.37 -26.46
C ASP A 254 8.66 -30.50 -25.78
N PRO A 255 9.44 -29.70 -26.54
CA PRO A 255 10.48 -28.84 -25.99
C PRO A 255 9.95 -27.55 -25.35
N THR A 256 8.64 -27.32 -25.34
CA THR A 256 8.04 -26.13 -24.73
C THR A 256 7.80 -26.32 -23.22
N PRO A 257 7.98 -25.26 -22.41
CA PRO A 257 7.70 -25.34 -20.98
C PRO A 257 6.22 -25.61 -20.73
N LYS A 258 5.94 -26.48 -19.76
CA LYS A 258 4.56 -26.81 -19.36
C LYS A 258 3.83 -25.57 -18.83
N PRO A 259 2.51 -25.44 -19.00
CA PRO A 259 1.74 -24.29 -18.50
C PRO A 259 1.86 -24.04 -16.98
N LYS A 260 2.20 -25.07 -16.21
CA LYS A 260 2.40 -24.99 -14.75
C LYS A 260 3.88 -24.95 -14.34
N ALA A 261 4.81 -24.80 -15.28
CA ALA A 261 6.22 -24.63 -14.95
C ALA A 261 6.42 -23.28 -14.24
N GLN A 262 7.18 -23.29 -13.15
CA GLN A 262 7.38 -22.11 -12.32
C GLN A 262 8.86 -22.01 -11.96
N ARG A 263 9.37 -20.78 -11.92
CA ARG A 263 10.72 -20.45 -11.48
C ARG A 263 10.64 -19.22 -10.59
N ASN A 264 11.39 -19.24 -9.49
CA ASN A 264 11.41 -18.12 -8.56
C ASN A 264 12.35 -17.02 -9.09
N PHE A 265 11.93 -15.77 -8.96
CA PHE A 265 12.65 -14.58 -9.41
C PHE A 265 13.76 -14.13 -8.45
N THR A 266 13.67 -14.50 -7.17
CA THR A 266 14.65 -14.12 -6.14
C THR A 266 15.65 -15.23 -5.82
N ASP A 267 15.24 -16.50 -5.91
CA ASP A 267 16.13 -17.66 -5.78
C ASP A 267 15.91 -18.64 -6.94
N PRO A 268 16.72 -18.58 -8.00
CA PRO A 268 16.56 -19.41 -9.19
C PRO A 268 16.70 -20.91 -8.93
N GLU A 269 17.38 -21.31 -7.86
CA GLU A 269 17.60 -22.71 -7.48
C GLU A 269 16.45 -23.27 -6.64
N SER A 270 15.60 -22.40 -6.08
CA SER A 270 14.43 -22.83 -5.29
C SER A 270 13.36 -23.47 -6.19
N ARG A 271 12.87 -24.64 -5.77
CA ARG A 271 11.80 -25.37 -6.46
C ARG A 271 10.62 -25.59 -5.51
N ILE A 272 9.41 -25.56 -6.07
CA ILE A 272 8.22 -25.99 -5.34
C ILE A 272 8.23 -27.51 -5.27
N MET A 273 8.29 -28.04 -4.06
CA MET A 273 8.16 -29.46 -3.79
C MET A 273 6.75 -29.71 -3.20
N PRO A 274 6.05 -30.78 -3.63
CA PRO A 274 4.82 -31.18 -2.97
C PRO A 274 5.14 -31.65 -1.53
N SER A 275 4.63 -30.94 -0.53
CA SER A 275 4.65 -31.35 0.87
C SER A 275 3.38 -32.11 1.25
N SER A 276 3.43 -32.94 2.30
CA SER A 276 2.26 -33.65 2.84
C SER A 276 1.21 -32.72 3.49
N SER A 277 1.58 -31.48 3.79
CA SER A 277 0.67 -30.41 4.19
C SER A 277 0.05 -29.73 2.96
N GLU A 278 -1.22 -29.33 3.06
CA GLU A 278 -2.12 -28.91 1.97
C GLU A 278 -1.66 -27.73 1.07
N LYS A 279 -0.48 -27.14 1.30
CA LYS A 279 0.06 -26.05 0.48
C LYS A 279 1.48 -26.35 -0.01
N PRO A 280 1.71 -26.46 -1.33
CA PRO A 280 3.05 -26.61 -1.88
C PRO A 280 3.89 -25.34 -1.59
N SER A 281 5.12 -25.52 -1.09
CA SER A 281 6.04 -24.45 -0.74
C SER A 281 7.38 -24.58 -1.48
N PHE A 282 8.11 -23.47 -1.63
CA PHE A 282 9.47 -23.48 -2.17
C PHE A 282 10.43 -24.02 -1.12
N LEU A 283 11.21 -25.06 -1.47
CA LEU A 283 12.26 -25.62 -0.64
C LEU A 283 13.59 -25.54 -1.39
N GLN A 284 14.64 -25.11 -0.69
CA GLN A 284 16.02 -25.21 -1.18
C GLN A 284 16.48 -26.66 -1.02
N GLY A 285 16.81 -27.31 -2.13
CA GLY A 285 17.37 -28.66 -2.10
C GLY A 285 18.79 -28.62 -1.55
N ALA A 286 18.95 -28.87 -0.24
CA ALA A 286 20.25 -29.30 0.28
C ALA A 286 20.55 -30.68 -0.34
N CYS A 287 21.56 -30.73 -1.20
CA CYS A 287 22.13 -31.97 -1.68
C CYS A 287 22.87 -32.64 -0.52
N ASP A 288 22.14 -33.31 0.39
CA ASP A 288 22.76 -34.28 1.28
C ASP A 288 23.02 -35.55 0.48
N VAL A 289 24.24 -35.63 -0.05
CA VAL A 289 24.83 -36.90 -0.47
C VAL A 289 24.96 -37.78 0.77
N ARG A 290 23.88 -38.45 1.16
CA ARG A 290 23.97 -39.61 2.04
C ARG A 290 24.59 -40.74 1.23
N THR A 291 25.91 -40.86 1.35
CA THR A 291 26.62 -42.09 1.05
C THR A 291 26.02 -43.20 1.91
N GLU A 292 25.19 -44.05 1.29
CA GLU A 292 24.89 -45.37 1.83
C GLU A 292 26.19 -46.18 1.83
N VAL A 293 26.85 -46.27 2.99
CA VAL A 293 27.80 -47.35 3.24
C VAL A 293 26.96 -48.59 3.53
N LYS A 294 26.89 -49.50 2.56
CA LYS A 294 26.41 -50.87 2.77
C LYS A 294 27.53 -51.73 3.35
N LYS A 295 27.20 -52.32 4.50
CA LYS A 295 27.92 -53.30 5.35
C LYS A 295 28.94 -52.72 6.32
#